data_AF-T0DQZ7-F1
#
_entry.id   AF-T0DQZ7-F1
#
_cell.length_a   1.000
_cell.length_b   1.000
_cell.length_c   1.000
_cell.angle_alpha   90.00
_cell.angle_beta   90.00
_cell.angle_gamma   90.00
#
_symmetry.space_group_name_H-M   'P 1'
#
loop_
_entity.id
_entity.type
_entity.pdbx_description
1 polymer ?
#
loop_
_entity_poly.entity_id
_entity_poly.type
_entity_poly.pdbx_seq_one_letter_code
_entity_poly.pdbx_strand_id
1 'polypeptide(L)'
;MKSFGLVENRILECDYLLNRLIEVEQKLNIFQMRCYLNSFITMSRGLTFVLKSSLNGLPKLEEWFQIQMELLSENEFSRSFVLARNEVEKVGIPHLNSGQFIDGKSVTYIDLPITNSGKNRIRVKTIDACCSYFKTLLEVIHNSYVDYGVYIDPEQYYSLKGLAFHNLTIEDVEEEHGIPRGYTEYGRNENNLLIKLTDEERLDMLWRHIPMNLEIAQFLKKTTGRMKNSTVNTDWLDA
;
A
#
# COMPACT_ATOMS: atom_id res chain seq x y z
N MET A 1 -7.62 8.83 -15.59
CA MET A 1 -7.15 8.08 -14.41
C MET A 1 -5.67 8.38 -14.20
N LYS A 2 -5.18 8.59 -12.97
CA LYS A 2 -3.73 8.67 -12.73
C LYS A 2 -3.15 7.27 -12.60
N SER A 3 -1.84 7.12 -12.87
CA SER A 3 -1.17 5.82 -12.69
C SER A 3 -1.32 5.32 -11.25
N PHE A 4 -1.60 4.02 -11.08
CA PHE A 4 -1.63 3.38 -9.76
C PHE A 4 -0.25 3.36 -9.11
N GLY A 5 0.84 3.45 -9.90
CA GLY A 5 2.21 3.61 -9.40
C GLY A 5 2.42 4.84 -8.50
N LEU A 6 1.54 5.83 -8.54
CA LEU A 6 1.57 6.95 -7.58
C LEU A 6 1.18 6.51 -6.16
N VAL A 7 0.22 5.59 -6.04
CA VAL A 7 -0.19 5.00 -4.75
C VAL A 7 0.98 4.21 -4.19
N GLU A 8 1.57 3.38 -5.04
CA GLU A 8 2.71 2.52 -4.73
C GLU A 8 3.93 3.31 -4.25
N ASN A 9 4.34 4.35 -4.98
CA ASN A 9 5.43 5.23 -4.56
C ASN A 9 5.14 5.90 -3.20
N ARG A 10 3.89 6.30 -2.95
CA ARG A 10 3.51 6.90 -1.68
C ARG A 10 3.60 5.91 -0.52
N ILE A 11 3.27 4.64 -0.75
CA ILE A 11 3.45 3.56 0.23
C ILE A 11 4.94 3.43 0.59
N LEU A 12 5.82 3.39 -0.43
CA LEU A 12 7.26 3.29 -0.23
C LEU A 12 7.83 4.48 0.56
N GLU A 13 7.35 5.70 0.29
CA GLU A 13 7.74 6.89 1.07
C GLU A 13 7.30 6.78 2.54
N CYS A 14 6.07 6.32 2.80
CA CYS A 14 5.59 6.09 4.16
C CYS A 14 6.39 5.00 4.89
N ASP A 15 6.67 3.87 4.23
CA ASP A 15 7.48 2.78 4.79
C ASP A 15 8.91 3.25 5.09
N TYR A 16 9.52 3.99 4.18
CA TYR A 16 10.84 4.59 4.40
C TYR A 16 10.86 5.48 5.65
N LEU A 17 9.88 6.37 5.79
CA LEU A 17 9.79 7.28 6.95
C LEU A 17 9.57 6.52 8.26
N LEU A 18 8.72 5.49 8.25
CA LEU A 18 8.49 4.64 9.42
C LEU A 18 9.76 3.88 9.83
N ASN A 19 10.48 3.30 8.86
CA ASN A 19 11.75 2.62 9.12
C ASN A 19 12.80 3.59 9.70
N ARG A 20 12.89 4.81 9.17
CA ARG A 20 13.77 5.85 9.74
C ARG A 20 13.37 6.22 11.16
N LEU A 21 12.07 6.32 11.44
CA LEU A 21 11.57 6.60 12.79
C LEU A 21 11.98 5.51 13.79
N ILE A 22 11.92 4.23 13.40
CA ILE A 22 12.37 3.09 14.22
C ILE A 22 13.88 3.18 14.48
N GLU A 23 14.69 3.44 13.45
CA GLU A 23 16.14 3.55 13.58
C GLU A 23 16.57 4.71 14.50
N VAL A 24 15.91 5.86 14.41
CA VAL A 24 16.26 7.01 15.25
C VAL A 24 15.72 6.90 16.68
N GLU A 25 14.65 6.12 16.89
CA GLU A 25 14.17 5.79 18.24
C GLU A 25 15.24 5.05 19.03
N GLN A 26 15.91 4.07 18.42
CA GLN A 26 17.00 3.29 19.06
C GLN A 26 18.10 4.16 19.67
N LYS A 27 18.30 5.37 19.12
CA LYS A 27 19.30 6.34 19.57
C LYS A 27 18.71 7.46 20.45
N LEU A 28 17.40 7.41 20.72
CA LEU A 28 16.59 8.45 21.36
C LEU A 28 16.86 9.87 20.81
N ASN A 29 17.03 9.98 19.49
CA ASN A 29 17.19 11.30 18.87
C ASN A 29 15.83 11.98 18.68
N ILE A 30 15.33 12.62 19.75
CA ILE A 30 13.99 13.23 19.80
C ILE A 30 13.75 14.25 18.68
N PHE A 31 14.76 15.02 18.30
CA PHE A 31 14.62 15.99 17.21
C PHE A 31 14.38 15.30 15.86
N GLN A 32 15.24 14.33 15.50
CA GLN A 32 15.07 13.58 14.26
C GLN A 32 13.76 12.79 14.25
N MET A 33 13.38 12.22 15.41
CA MET A 33 12.09 11.53 15.55
C MET A 33 10.92 12.47 15.28
N ARG A 34 10.93 13.71 15.79
CA ARG A 34 9.90 14.71 15.48
C ARG A 34 9.82 15.00 13.98
N CYS A 35 10.96 15.18 13.32
CA CYS A 35 11.00 15.41 11.88
C CYS A 35 10.38 14.23 11.12
N TYR A 36 10.83 13.00 11.37
CA TYR A 36 10.31 11.82 10.67
C TYR A 36 8.85 11.53 10.99
N LEU A 37 8.42 11.69 12.25
CA LEU A 37 7.02 11.52 12.64
C LEU A 37 6.11 12.52 11.92
N ASN A 38 6.49 13.81 11.90
CA ASN A 38 5.69 14.84 11.21
C ASN A 38 5.62 14.58 9.70
N SER A 39 6.74 14.16 9.10
CA SER A 39 6.77 13.76 7.69
C SER A 39 5.89 12.53 7.44
N PHE A 40 5.92 11.52 8.30
CA PHE A 40 5.10 10.32 8.19
C PHE A 40 3.60 10.63 8.29
N ILE A 41 3.19 11.43 9.29
CA ILE A 41 1.79 11.87 9.46
C ILE A 41 1.31 12.66 8.24
N THR A 42 2.14 13.54 7.70
CA THR A 42 1.83 14.31 6.49
C THR A 42 1.73 13.41 5.27
N MET A 43 2.65 12.45 5.11
CA MET A 43 2.72 11.61 3.93
C MET A 43 1.58 10.58 3.87
N SER A 44 1.28 9.97 5.01
CA SER A 44 0.20 8.99 5.14
C SER A 44 -1.18 9.56 4.83
N ARG A 45 -1.40 10.87 5.05
CA ARG A 45 -2.60 11.59 4.57
C ARG A 45 -2.81 11.40 3.07
N GLY A 46 -1.74 11.51 2.29
CA GLY A 46 -1.79 11.53 0.84
C GLY A 46 -2.23 10.19 0.25
N LEU A 47 -2.13 9.09 1.00
CA LEU A 47 -2.41 7.75 0.49
C LEU A 47 -3.86 7.60 0.00
N THR A 48 -4.84 7.95 0.81
CA THR A 48 -6.26 7.79 0.43
C THR A 48 -6.66 8.75 -0.71
N PHE A 49 -6.08 9.95 -0.77
CA PHE A 49 -6.30 10.89 -1.87
C PHE A 49 -5.69 10.42 -3.19
N VAL A 50 -4.45 9.93 -3.14
CA VAL A 50 -3.79 9.37 -4.32
C VAL A 50 -4.53 8.12 -4.79
N LEU A 51 -4.94 7.25 -3.86
CA LEU A 51 -5.77 6.08 -4.17
C LEU A 51 -7.06 6.47 -4.89
N LYS A 52 -7.87 7.38 -4.31
CA LYS A 52 -9.11 7.85 -4.96
C LYS A 52 -8.84 8.45 -6.34
N SER A 53 -7.75 9.21 -6.48
CA SER A 53 -7.36 9.80 -7.76
C SER A 53 -6.90 8.76 -8.79
N SER A 54 -6.27 7.67 -8.37
CA SER A 54 -5.79 6.58 -9.24
C SER A 54 -6.90 5.61 -9.60
N LEU A 55 -7.97 5.52 -8.81
CA LEU A 55 -9.16 4.73 -9.14
C LEU A 55 -10.24 5.53 -9.89
N ASN A 56 -10.06 6.84 -10.06
CA ASN A 56 -11.07 7.73 -10.61
C ASN A 56 -11.58 7.26 -12.00
N GLY A 57 -12.90 7.09 -12.11
CA GLY A 57 -13.59 6.62 -13.30
C GLY A 57 -14.04 5.16 -13.21
N LEU A 58 -13.64 4.42 -12.18
CA LEU A 58 -14.06 3.02 -12.02
C LEU A 58 -15.51 2.89 -11.51
N PRO A 59 -16.23 1.83 -11.92
CA PRO A 59 -17.61 1.59 -11.50
C PRO A 59 -17.74 1.51 -9.97
N LYS A 60 -18.80 2.11 -9.42
CA LYS A 60 -19.13 2.09 -7.99
C LYS A 60 -18.04 2.62 -7.04
N LEU A 61 -17.03 3.32 -7.55
CA LEU A 61 -15.91 3.82 -6.74
C LEU A 61 -16.37 4.67 -5.55
N GLU A 62 -17.33 5.57 -5.75
CA GLU A 62 -17.73 6.50 -4.68
C GLU A 62 -18.38 5.77 -3.51
N GLU A 63 -19.26 4.79 -3.80
CA GLU A 63 -19.89 3.92 -2.80
C GLU A 63 -18.83 3.07 -2.07
N TRP A 64 -17.96 2.41 -2.82
CA TRP A 64 -16.88 1.62 -2.25
C TRP A 64 -15.96 2.46 -1.36
N PHE A 65 -15.53 3.63 -1.84
CA PHE A 65 -14.61 4.49 -1.12
C PHE A 65 -15.24 5.05 0.16
N GLN A 66 -16.55 5.35 0.14
CA GLN A 66 -17.29 5.76 1.31
C GLN A 66 -17.29 4.67 2.39
N ILE A 67 -17.53 3.40 2.02
CA ILE A 67 -17.46 2.26 2.94
C ILE A 67 -16.07 2.14 3.56
N GLN A 68 -15.00 2.22 2.76
CA GLN A 68 -13.63 2.16 3.30
C GLN A 68 -13.34 3.32 4.25
N MET A 69 -13.91 4.51 3.98
CA MET A 69 -13.72 5.67 4.83
C MET A 69 -14.48 5.60 6.15
N GLU A 70 -15.65 4.97 6.15
CA GLU A 70 -16.41 4.66 7.36
C GLU A 70 -15.63 3.67 8.25
N LEU A 71 -15.10 2.58 7.68
CA LEU A 71 -14.24 1.63 8.40
C LEU A 71 -13.01 2.30 9.01
N LEU A 72 -12.35 3.20 8.26
CA LEU A 72 -11.25 3.99 8.80
C LEU A 72 -11.68 4.93 9.93
N SER A 73 -12.91 5.44 9.90
CA SER A 73 -13.44 6.34 10.93
C SER A 73 -13.82 5.63 12.24
N GLU A 74 -14.08 4.33 12.19
CA GLU A 74 -14.34 3.50 13.38
C GLU A 74 -13.06 3.21 14.17
N ASN A 75 -11.91 3.19 13.48
CA ASN A 75 -10.61 3.01 14.11
C ASN A 75 -10.16 4.27 14.88
N GLU A 76 -9.96 4.13 16.19
CA GLU A 76 -9.55 5.24 17.07
C GLU A 76 -8.22 5.87 16.65
N PHE A 77 -7.23 5.07 16.24
CA PHE A 77 -5.93 5.57 15.79
C PHE A 77 -6.08 6.36 14.50
N SER A 78 -6.78 5.84 13.49
CA SER A 78 -7.01 6.53 12.23
C SER A 78 -7.63 7.91 12.44
N ARG A 79 -8.65 8.02 13.30
CA ARG A 79 -9.22 9.33 13.67
C ARG A 79 -8.20 10.22 14.35
N SER A 80 -7.48 9.68 15.33
CA SER A 80 -6.51 10.45 16.11
C SER A 80 -5.34 10.95 15.27
N PHE A 81 -4.88 10.18 14.28
CA PHE A 81 -3.85 10.59 13.31
C PHE A 81 -4.34 11.69 12.36
N VAL A 82 -5.61 11.65 11.93
CA VAL A 82 -6.23 12.74 11.15
C VAL A 82 -6.27 14.05 11.95
N LEU A 83 -6.60 13.98 13.24
CA LEU A 83 -6.60 15.13 14.13
C LEU A 83 -5.18 15.64 14.41
N ALA A 84 -4.26 14.73 14.74
CA ALA A 84 -2.85 15.02 14.98
C ALA A 84 -2.24 15.78 13.80
N ARG A 85 -2.51 15.31 12.58
CA ARG A 85 -2.10 15.97 11.34
C ARG A 85 -2.59 17.42 11.27
N ASN A 86 -3.88 17.66 11.53
CA ASN A 86 -4.42 19.03 11.47
C ASN A 86 -3.70 19.95 12.45
N GLU A 87 -3.32 19.46 13.63
CA GLU A 87 -2.54 20.22 14.60
C GLU A 87 -1.10 20.45 14.14
N VAL A 88 -0.44 19.46 13.53
CA VAL A 88 0.92 19.62 12.95
C VAL A 88 0.90 20.66 11.82
N GLU A 89 -0.01 20.53 10.87
CA GLU A 89 -0.08 21.41 9.68
C GLU A 89 -0.52 22.84 10.02
N LYS A 90 -1.52 23.00 10.90
CA LYS A 90 -2.15 24.31 11.16
C LYS A 90 -1.56 25.06 12.34
N VAL A 91 -1.07 24.35 13.35
CA VAL A 91 -0.64 24.93 14.64
C VAL A 91 0.84 24.68 14.91
N GLY A 92 1.45 23.70 14.25
CA GLY A 92 2.85 23.34 14.47
C GLY A 92 3.09 22.60 15.79
N ILE A 93 2.07 21.99 16.38
CA ILE A 93 2.19 21.25 17.65
C ILE A 93 2.91 19.92 17.39
N PRO A 94 4.11 19.67 17.96
CA PRO A 94 4.75 18.37 17.88
C PRO A 94 4.06 17.40 18.84
N HIS A 95 3.61 16.24 18.34
CA HIS A 95 2.94 15.22 19.18
C HIS A 95 3.92 14.32 19.94
N LEU A 96 5.20 14.36 19.60
CA LEU A 96 6.25 13.61 20.30
C LEU A 96 6.70 14.36 21.56
N ASN A 97 6.28 13.86 22.72
CA ASN A 97 6.45 14.56 23.99
C ASN A 97 7.62 14.05 24.82
N SER A 98 7.97 12.77 24.72
CA SER A 98 9.01 12.18 25.57
C SER A 98 9.62 10.90 24.98
N GLY A 99 10.85 10.61 25.37
CA GLY A 99 11.47 9.29 25.23
C GLY A 99 12.12 8.85 26.54
N GLN A 100 12.18 7.54 26.77
CA GLN A 100 12.85 6.94 27.92
C GLN A 100 13.50 5.61 27.53
N PHE A 101 14.48 5.16 28.30
CA PHE A 101 15.01 3.81 28.20
C PHE A 101 14.28 2.90 29.20
N ILE A 102 13.72 1.80 28.71
CA ILE A 102 13.07 0.74 29.50
C ILE A 102 13.78 -0.57 29.15
N ASP A 103 14.37 -1.24 30.14
CA ASP A 103 15.08 -2.52 29.96
C ASP A 103 16.13 -2.49 28.82
N GLY A 104 16.89 -1.40 28.74
CA GLY A 104 17.91 -1.20 27.70
C GLY A 104 17.36 -0.88 26.30
N LYS A 105 16.04 -0.74 26.15
CA LYS A 105 15.38 -0.34 24.90
C LYS A 105 14.84 1.08 25.00
N SER A 106 15.08 1.87 23.96
CA SER A 106 14.45 3.17 23.78
C SER A 106 12.96 3.02 23.50
N VAL A 107 12.13 3.77 24.21
CA VAL A 107 10.68 3.84 23.96
C VAL A 107 10.26 5.30 23.97
N THR A 108 9.56 5.71 22.92
CA THR A 108 8.94 7.03 22.85
C THR A 108 7.43 6.98 22.88
N TYR A 109 6.84 8.11 23.29
CA TYR A 109 5.41 8.26 23.38
C TYR A 109 4.94 9.49 22.63
N ILE A 110 3.79 9.34 21.97
CA ILE A 110 3.02 10.41 21.36
C ILE A 110 1.71 10.62 22.10
N ASP A 111 1.28 11.87 22.20
CA ASP A 111 -0.03 12.23 22.74
C ASP A 111 -0.96 12.65 21.61
N LEU A 112 -1.76 11.69 21.12
CA LEU A 112 -2.64 11.92 19.99
C LEU A 112 -3.99 12.48 20.46
N PRO A 113 -4.53 13.52 19.79
CA PRO A 113 -5.85 14.06 20.10
C PRO A 113 -6.97 13.07 19.75
N ILE A 114 -7.92 12.90 20.66
CA ILE A 114 -9.12 12.06 20.47
C ILE A 114 -10.29 12.90 19.94
N THR A 115 -10.28 14.21 20.24
CA THR A 115 -11.35 15.13 19.88
C THR A 115 -10.79 16.40 19.25
N ASN A 116 -11.60 17.09 18.45
CA ASN A 116 -11.25 18.39 17.85
C ASN A 116 -10.93 19.49 18.89
N SER A 117 -11.34 19.31 20.15
CA SER A 117 -11.07 20.29 21.21
C SER A 117 -9.60 20.33 21.65
N GLY A 118 -8.80 19.31 21.29
CA GLY A 118 -7.41 19.17 21.70
C GLY A 118 -7.18 18.85 23.19
N LYS A 119 -8.25 18.86 24.02
CA LYS A 119 -8.19 18.65 25.47
C LYS A 119 -8.01 17.17 25.86
N ASN A 120 -8.64 16.28 25.12
CA ASN A 120 -8.58 14.84 25.37
C ASN A 120 -7.53 14.22 24.44
N ARG A 121 -6.50 13.60 25.03
CA ARG A 121 -5.41 12.95 24.32
C ARG A 121 -5.18 11.54 24.83
N ILE A 122 -4.88 10.61 23.93
CA ILE A 122 -4.37 9.28 24.27
C ILE A 122 -2.85 9.29 24.19
N ARG A 123 -2.20 8.77 25.23
CA ARG A 123 -0.75 8.55 25.23
C ARG A 123 -0.45 7.13 24.81
N VAL A 124 0.28 6.99 23.72
CA VAL A 124 0.60 5.68 23.13
C VAL A 124 2.05 5.62 22.70
N LYS A 125 2.60 4.40 22.59
CA LYS A 125 3.95 4.19 22.07
C LYS A 125 4.00 4.64 20.61
N THR A 126 4.98 5.46 20.28
CA THR A 126 5.06 6.14 18.97
C THR A 126 5.07 5.14 17.81
N ILE A 127 5.98 4.18 17.85
CA ILE A 127 6.18 3.22 16.76
C ILE A 127 4.95 2.32 16.61
N ASP A 128 4.43 1.78 17.72
CA ASP A 128 3.25 0.90 17.71
C ASP A 128 2.04 1.59 17.08
N ALA A 129 1.80 2.86 17.44
CA ALA A 129 0.72 3.65 16.88
C ALA A 129 0.92 3.95 15.38
N CYS A 130 2.13 4.30 14.96
CA CYS A 130 2.43 4.57 13.54
C CYS A 130 2.30 3.29 12.69
N CYS A 131 2.82 2.16 13.18
CA CYS A 131 2.67 0.85 12.53
C CYS A 131 1.20 0.45 12.40
N SER A 132 0.43 0.59 13.47
CA SER A 132 -1.00 0.25 13.47
C SER A 132 -1.78 1.09 12.47
N TYR A 133 -1.55 2.41 12.47
CA TYR A 133 -2.20 3.31 11.53
C TYR A 133 -1.79 3.04 10.07
N PHE A 134 -0.49 2.81 9.81
CA PHE A 134 -0.03 2.48 8.47
C PHE A 134 -0.64 1.18 7.97
N LYS A 135 -0.74 0.17 8.83
CA LYS A 135 -1.40 -1.09 8.51
C LYS A 135 -2.85 -0.89 8.09
N THR A 136 -3.63 -0.09 8.83
CA THR A 136 -5.03 0.19 8.44
C THR A 136 -5.13 0.88 7.07
N LEU A 137 -4.17 1.74 6.71
CA LEU A 137 -4.12 2.33 5.38
C LEU A 137 -3.77 1.30 4.30
N LEU A 138 -2.82 0.40 4.58
CA LEU A 138 -2.45 -0.68 3.68
C LEU A 138 -3.60 -1.67 3.45
N GLU A 139 -4.43 -1.92 4.45
CA GLU A 139 -5.63 -2.76 4.33
C GLU A 139 -6.63 -2.16 3.31
N VAL A 140 -6.87 -0.84 3.36
CA VAL A 140 -7.72 -0.17 2.36
C VAL A 140 -7.14 -0.26 0.96
N ILE A 141 -5.82 -0.12 0.82
CA ILE A 141 -5.14 -0.26 -0.47
C ILE A 141 -5.24 -1.70 -0.96
N HIS A 142 -5.02 -2.69 -0.09
CA HIS A 142 -5.20 -4.10 -0.42
C HIS A 142 -6.63 -4.40 -0.90
N ASN A 143 -7.65 -3.87 -0.22
CA ASN A 143 -9.04 -4.03 -0.64
C ASN A 143 -9.27 -3.47 -2.06
N SER A 144 -8.56 -2.40 -2.45
CA SER A 144 -8.64 -1.90 -3.83
C SER A 144 -8.08 -2.88 -4.86
N TYR A 145 -7.02 -3.63 -4.52
CA TYR A 145 -6.49 -4.70 -5.40
C TYR A 145 -7.43 -5.90 -5.49
N VAL A 146 -8.21 -6.19 -4.44
CA VAL A 146 -9.21 -7.26 -4.46
C VAL A 146 -10.40 -6.87 -5.33
N ASP A 147 -10.96 -5.68 -5.12
CA ASP A 147 -12.22 -5.27 -5.75
C ASP A 147 -12.02 -4.68 -7.15
N TYR A 148 -10.89 -4.01 -7.38
CA TYR A 148 -10.57 -3.34 -8.65
C TYR A 148 -9.34 -3.90 -9.35
N GLY A 149 -8.75 -5.00 -8.86
CA GLY A 149 -7.52 -5.56 -9.40
C GLY A 149 -7.54 -5.79 -10.90
N VAL A 150 -8.65 -6.26 -11.46
CA VAL A 150 -8.83 -6.42 -12.92
C VAL A 150 -8.65 -5.13 -13.73
N TYR A 151 -8.67 -3.96 -13.10
CA TYR A 151 -8.45 -2.65 -13.73
C TYR A 151 -7.07 -2.04 -13.44
N ILE A 152 -6.44 -2.40 -12.31
CA ILE A 152 -5.26 -1.70 -11.78
C ILE A 152 -4.03 -2.59 -11.63
N ASP A 153 -4.24 -3.89 -11.48
CA ASP A 153 -3.20 -4.87 -11.26
C ASP A 153 -2.90 -5.55 -12.59
N PRO A 154 -1.69 -5.36 -13.16
CA PRO A 154 -1.31 -6.04 -14.37
C PRO A 154 -1.46 -7.56 -14.27
N GLU A 155 -1.22 -8.16 -13.08
CA GLU A 155 -1.37 -9.61 -12.83
C GLU A 155 -2.79 -10.08 -13.06
N GLN A 156 -3.76 -9.26 -12.69
CA GLN A 156 -5.17 -9.58 -12.85
C GLN A 156 -5.69 -9.16 -14.23
N TYR A 157 -5.22 -8.02 -14.76
CA TYR A 157 -5.60 -7.51 -16.07
C TYR A 157 -5.19 -8.47 -17.21
N TYR A 158 -3.93 -8.91 -17.24
CA TYR A 158 -3.41 -9.86 -18.23
C TYR A 158 -3.59 -11.33 -17.81
N SER A 159 -4.49 -11.61 -16.88
CA SER A 159 -4.94 -12.99 -16.62
C SER A 159 -6.02 -13.38 -17.64
N LEU A 160 -6.22 -14.69 -17.87
CA LEU A 160 -7.32 -15.15 -18.72
C LEU A 160 -8.70 -14.61 -18.28
N LYS A 161 -8.90 -14.50 -16.97
CA LYS A 161 -10.13 -13.92 -16.39
C LYS A 161 -10.22 -12.43 -16.68
N GLY A 162 -9.11 -11.69 -16.59
CA GLY A 162 -9.05 -10.27 -16.89
C GLY A 162 -9.32 -9.98 -18.36
N LEU A 163 -8.70 -10.74 -19.26
CA LEU A 163 -8.95 -10.63 -20.71
C LEU A 163 -10.42 -10.92 -21.04
N ALA A 164 -10.99 -11.99 -20.49
CA ALA A 164 -12.40 -12.29 -20.67
C ALA A 164 -13.31 -11.17 -20.12
N PHE A 165 -12.95 -10.58 -18.98
CA PHE A 165 -13.69 -9.47 -18.36
C PHE A 165 -13.69 -8.21 -19.25
N HIS A 166 -12.56 -7.90 -19.89
CA HIS A 166 -12.43 -6.76 -20.82
C HIS A 166 -12.84 -7.10 -22.26
N ASN A 167 -13.26 -8.34 -22.53
CA ASN A 167 -13.56 -8.84 -23.86
C ASN A 167 -12.37 -8.68 -24.85
N LEU A 168 -11.17 -8.95 -24.34
CA LEU A 168 -9.90 -8.92 -25.08
C LEU A 168 -9.41 -10.34 -25.39
N THR A 169 -8.67 -10.46 -26.48
CA THR A 169 -7.95 -11.67 -26.89
C THR A 169 -6.46 -11.56 -26.56
N ILE A 170 -5.73 -12.67 -26.58
CA ILE A 170 -4.26 -12.66 -26.39
C ILE A 170 -3.60 -11.86 -27.51
N GLU A 171 -4.15 -11.91 -28.72
CA GLU A 171 -3.66 -11.16 -29.86
C GLU A 171 -3.82 -9.65 -29.68
N ASP A 172 -4.83 -9.20 -28.93
CA ASP A 172 -4.97 -7.77 -28.58
C ASP A 172 -3.87 -7.34 -27.60
N VAL A 173 -3.47 -8.22 -26.67
CA VAL A 173 -2.34 -7.98 -25.77
C VAL A 173 -1.02 -7.94 -26.54
N GLU A 174 -0.81 -8.84 -27.51
CA GLU A 174 0.36 -8.82 -28.39
C GLU A 174 0.45 -7.46 -29.09
N GLU A 175 -0.63 -7.04 -29.74
CA GLU A 175 -0.69 -5.78 -30.49
C GLU A 175 -0.46 -4.55 -29.60
N GLU A 176 -1.03 -4.53 -28.39
CA GLU A 176 -0.81 -3.48 -27.39
C GLU A 176 0.68 -3.29 -27.04
N HIS A 177 1.45 -4.38 -27.05
CA HIS A 177 2.89 -4.37 -26.75
C HIS A 177 3.77 -4.27 -28.00
N GLY A 178 3.18 -3.99 -29.17
CA GLY A 178 3.91 -3.88 -30.44
C GLY A 178 4.39 -5.23 -30.99
N ILE A 179 3.81 -6.32 -30.52
CA ILE A 179 4.09 -7.69 -30.98
C ILE A 179 3.05 -8.05 -32.05
N PRO A 180 3.46 -8.67 -33.18
CA PRO A 180 2.51 -9.12 -34.20
C PRO A 180 1.49 -10.12 -33.66
N ARG A 181 0.23 -10.03 -34.12
CA ARG A 181 -0.82 -11.00 -33.77
C ARG A 181 -0.40 -12.43 -34.15
N GLY A 182 -0.58 -13.37 -33.23
CA GLY A 182 -0.20 -14.77 -33.36
C GLY A 182 1.29 -15.05 -33.13
N TYR A 183 2.10 -14.04 -32.76
CA TYR A 183 3.54 -14.22 -32.55
C TYR A 183 3.83 -15.25 -31.45
N THR A 184 3.00 -15.28 -30.40
CA THR A 184 3.15 -16.24 -29.29
C THR A 184 2.42 -17.56 -29.53
N GLU A 185 1.75 -17.77 -30.67
CA GLU A 185 0.93 -18.97 -30.89
C GLU A 185 1.75 -20.28 -30.84
N TYR A 186 3.04 -20.21 -31.15
CA TYR A 186 3.93 -21.36 -31.18
C TYR A 186 5.19 -21.17 -30.34
N GLY A 187 5.65 -22.26 -29.73
CA GLY A 187 6.89 -22.33 -28.96
C GLY A 187 7.68 -23.59 -29.30
N ARG A 188 8.81 -23.78 -28.61
CA ARG A 188 9.64 -24.99 -28.76
C ARG A 188 9.62 -25.81 -27.49
N ASN A 189 9.44 -27.13 -27.62
CA ASN A 189 9.53 -28.06 -26.49
C ASN A 189 11.00 -28.46 -26.19
N GLU A 190 11.20 -29.31 -25.17
CA GLU A 190 12.51 -29.85 -24.77
C GLU A 190 13.28 -30.56 -25.90
N ASN A 191 12.57 -31.09 -26.89
CA ASN A 191 13.12 -31.77 -28.07
C ASN A 191 13.30 -30.81 -29.27
N ASN A 192 13.19 -29.50 -29.04
CA ASN A 192 13.33 -28.44 -30.04
C ASN A 192 12.29 -28.49 -31.18
N LEU A 193 11.15 -29.17 -30.96
CA LEU A 193 10.04 -29.26 -31.91
C LEU A 193 9.09 -28.07 -31.72
N LEU A 194 8.57 -27.55 -32.84
CA LEU A 194 7.56 -26.50 -32.83
C LEU A 194 6.22 -27.08 -32.34
N ILE A 195 5.67 -26.51 -31.27
CA ILE A 195 4.38 -26.88 -30.70
C ILE A 195 3.49 -25.66 -30.59
N LYS A 196 2.17 -25.86 -30.72
CA LYS A 196 1.19 -24.81 -30.43
C LYS A 196 1.06 -24.66 -28.91
N LEU A 197 1.17 -23.43 -28.43
CA LEU A 197 1.12 -23.11 -27.00
C LEU A 197 -0.32 -22.94 -26.53
N THR A 198 -0.56 -23.25 -25.26
CA THR A 198 -1.83 -22.92 -24.60
C THR A 198 -1.91 -21.42 -24.31
N ASP A 199 -3.12 -20.90 -24.14
CA ASP A 199 -3.35 -19.50 -23.80
C ASP A 199 -2.61 -19.07 -22.51
N GLU A 200 -2.42 -20.00 -21.57
CA GLU A 200 -1.69 -19.80 -20.31
C GLU A 200 -0.18 -19.69 -20.55
N GLU A 201 0.38 -20.56 -21.39
CA GLU A 201 1.79 -20.53 -21.79
C GLU A 201 2.11 -19.28 -22.60
N ARG A 202 1.19 -18.87 -23.48
CA ARG A 202 1.30 -17.65 -24.29
C ARG A 202 1.35 -16.41 -23.40
N LEU A 203 0.45 -16.33 -22.42
CA LEU A 203 0.47 -15.24 -21.45
C LEU A 203 1.77 -15.27 -20.65
N ASP A 204 2.17 -16.42 -20.08
CA ASP A 204 3.43 -16.51 -19.32
C ASP A 204 4.65 -16.05 -20.14
N MET A 205 4.68 -16.32 -21.44
CA MET A 205 5.70 -15.76 -22.33
C MET A 205 5.64 -14.24 -22.45
N LEU A 206 4.46 -13.67 -22.71
CA LEU A 206 4.26 -12.22 -22.76
C LEU A 206 4.68 -11.56 -21.44
N TRP A 207 4.28 -12.16 -20.32
CA TRP A 207 4.63 -11.75 -18.96
C TRP A 207 6.14 -11.62 -18.71
N ARG A 208 6.94 -12.53 -19.25
CA ARG A 208 8.42 -12.52 -19.09
C ARG A 208 9.12 -11.45 -19.92
N HIS A 209 8.49 -11.00 -21.00
CA HIS A 209 9.08 -10.07 -21.97
C HIS A 209 8.57 -8.64 -21.84
N ILE A 210 7.39 -8.46 -21.25
CA ILE A 210 6.82 -7.15 -20.96
C ILE A 210 7.38 -6.66 -19.62
N PRO A 211 8.12 -5.54 -19.58
CA PRO A 211 8.57 -4.95 -18.32
C PRO A 211 7.36 -4.40 -17.56
N MET A 212 6.73 -5.24 -16.77
CA MET A 212 5.72 -4.80 -15.80
C MET A 212 6.45 -4.27 -14.57
N ASN A 213 6.02 -3.11 -14.06
CA ASN A 213 6.46 -2.58 -12.77
C ASN A 213 5.93 -3.48 -11.63
N LEU A 214 6.46 -4.70 -11.54
CA LEU A 214 6.09 -5.78 -10.62
C LEU A 214 6.71 -5.63 -9.23
N GLU A 215 7.65 -4.70 -9.07
CA GLU A 215 8.41 -4.55 -7.81
C GLU A 215 7.50 -4.28 -6.61
N ILE A 216 6.31 -3.70 -6.82
CA ILE A 216 5.49 -3.17 -5.72
C ILE A 216 4.34 -4.11 -5.31
N ALA A 217 3.76 -4.89 -6.21
CA ALA A 217 2.88 -6.01 -5.84
C ALA A 217 3.63 -7.07 -5.01
N GLN A 218 4.88 -7.35 -5.38
CA GLN A 218 5.79 -8.18 -4.58
C GLN A 218 6.19 -7.51 -3.26
N PHE A 219 6.37 -6.18 -3.25
CA PHE A 219 6.61 -5.41 -2.02
C PHE A 219 5.41 -5.46 -1.07
N LEU A 220 4.17 -5.37 -1.55
CA LEU A 220 2.96 -5.49 -0.73
C LEU A 220 2.84 -6.90 -0.14
N LYS A 221 3.07 -7.95 -0.94
CA LYS A 221 3.18 -9.35 -0.45
C LYS A 221 4.31 -9.52 0.59
N LYS A 222 5.44 -8.79 0.44
CA LYS A 222 6.60 -8.84 1.35
C LYS A 222 6.43 -7.99 2.61
N THR A 223 5.72 -6.87 2.55
CA THR A 223 5.45 -5.98 3.68
C THR A 223 4.33 -6.50 4.56
N THR A 224 3.28 -7.09 3.98
CA THR A 224 2.32 -7.91 4.74
C THR A 224 3.04 -9.09 5.42
N GLY A 225 3.99 -9.73 4.73
CA GLY A 225 4.87 -10.76 5.32
C GLY A 225 5.82 -10.25 6.41
N ARG A 226 6.39 -9.04 6.30
CA ARG A 226 7.21 -8.42 7.37
C ARG A 226 6.38 -8.05 8.59
N MET A 227 5.13 -7.63 8.40
CA MET A 227 4.20 -7.37 9.50
C MET A 227 3.72 -8.63 10.23
N LYS A 228 3.91 -9.84 9.67
CA LYS A 228 3.76 -11.12 10.40
C LYS A 228 4.84 -11.35 11.47
N ASN A 229 6.02 -10.72 11.31
CA ASN A 229 7.18 -10.93 12.19
C ASN A 229 7.37 -9.83 13.24
N SER A 230 6.60 -8.74 13.19
CA SER A 230 6.42 -7.88 14.36
C SER A 230 5.41 -8.56 15.29
N THR A 231 5.44 -8.29 16.59
CA THR A 231 4.64 -8.92 17.66
C THR A 231 3.11 -8.73 17.57
N VAL A 232 2.58 -8.52 16.37
CA VAL A 232 1.18 -8.37 16.04
C VAL A 232 0.68 -9.74 15.58
N ASN A 233 -0.35 -10.26 16.24
CA ASN A 233 -0.98 -11.52 15.85
C ASN A 233 -1.48 -11.42 14.39
N THR A 234 -1.13 -12.41 13.56
CA THR A 234 -1.35 -12.44 12.11
C THR A 234 -2.05 -13.71 11.61
N ASP A 235 -2.79 -14.40 12.48
CA ASP A 235 -3.52 -15.64 12.17
C ASP A 235 -4.57 -15.52 11.02
N TRP A 236 -4.83 -14.32 10.50
CA TRP A 236 -5.82 -14.04 9.44
C TRP A 236 -5.23 -13.83 8.04
N LEU A 237 -3.93 -14.01 7.83
CA LEU A 237 -3.28 -13.85 6.52
C LEU A 237 -3.20 -15.15 5.70
N ASP A 238 -3.77 -16.24 6.22
CA ASP A 238 -3.77 -17.57 5.56
C ASP A 238 -5.20 -18.04 5.23
N ALA A 239 -6.18 -17.12 5.17
CA ALA A 239 -7.57 -17.36 4.77
C ALA A 239 -7.92 -16.55 3.51
#